data_AF-A0A7I9Y892-F1
#
_entry.id   AF-A0A7I9Y892-F1
#
_cell.length_a   1.000
_cell.length_b   1.000
_cell.length_c   1.000
_cell.angle_alpha   90.00
_cell.angle_beta   90.00
_cell.angle_gamma   90.00
#
_symmetry.space_group_name_H-M   'P 1'
#
loop_
_entity.id
_entity.type
_entity.pdbx_description
1 polymer ?
#
loop_
_entity_poly.entity_id
_entity_poly.type
_entity_poly.pdbx_seq_one_letter_code
_entity_poly.pdbx_strand_id
1 'polypeptide(L)'
;MCLVMFGLEALMALIQQVSGTPYITGGDSPAGTDCSGLASWVSNVATGRPAFGDRFHTANEESALLARGFQYGTAPGALVVGWNRSHTAVTLPDGTPVSSGERGGVKIGGGGAYQPQFTHHMYLPMPTEAPADEAAPVLFAAMMEPAPAPEPAAEPMGMDMAPPLDAPPPFEAPPPFEAPPPFQAPPGEAPPMDAPAFDEPPTEPGPEPIERDAPPQP
;
A
#
# COMPACT_ATOMS: atom_id res chain seq x y z
N MET A 1 -23.30 -10.24 -10.72
CA MET A 1 -21.87 -9.98 -10.94
C MET A 1 -21.17 -10.28 -9.62
N CYS A 2 -20.41 -11.36 -9.52
CA CYS A 2 -19.70 -11.70 -8.29
C CYS A 2 -18.48 -10.79 -8.21
N LEU A 3 -18.39 -9.93 -7.19
CA LEU A 3 -17.20 -9.12 -6.98
C LEU A 3 -16.05 -10.09 -6.63
N VAL A 4 -15.01 -10.16 -7.46
CA VAL A 4 -13.80 -10.91 -7.12
C VAL A 4 -12.95 -9.97 -6.26
N MET A 5 -13.07 -10.09 -4.94
CA MET A 5 -12.15 -9.45 -4.00
C MET A 5 -10.86 -10.26 -3.95
N PHE A 6 -9.72 -9.61 -4.14
CA PHE A 6 -8.41 -10.26 -3.99
C PHE A 6 -8.03 -10.32 -2.51
N GLY A 7 -7.44 -11.43 -2.06
CA GLY A 7 -7.07 -11.64 -0.66
C GLY A 7 -5.79 -10.91 -0.21
N LEU A 8 -5.44 -11.10 1.06
CA LEU A 8 -4.24 -10.52 1.70
C LEU A 8 -2.95 -10.76 0.89
N GLU A 9 -2.77 -11.96 0.33
CA GLU A 9 -1.59 -12.34 -0.45
C GLU A 9 -1.31 -11.37 -1.62
N ALA A 10 -2.34 -10.98 -2.36
CA ALA A 10 -2.18 -10.05 -3.48
C ALA A 10 -1.77 -8.65 -3.01
N LEU A 11 -2.30 -8.21 -1.85
CA LEU A 11 -1.92 -6.94 -1.25
C LEU A 11 -0.47 -6.97 -0.76
N MET A 12 -0.06 -8.06 -0.11
CA MET A 12 1.30 -8.22 0.36
C MET A 12 2.29 -8.30 -0.80
N ALA A 13 1.97 -9.02 -1.87
CA ALA A 13 2.79 -9.06 -3.08
C ALA A 13 2.94 -7.67 -3.70
N LEU A 14 1.84 -6.90 -3.83
CA LEU A 14 1.87 -5.52 -4.30
C LEU A 14 2.79 -4.67 -3.43
N ILE A 15 2.57 -4.66 -2.12
CA ILE A 15 3.31 -3.81 -1.18
C ILE A 15 4.80 -4.16 -1.17
N GLN A 16 5.15 -5.45 -1.19
CA GLN A 16 6.54 -5.88 -1.28
C GLN A 16 7.18 -5.42 -2.58
N GLN A 17 6.45 -5.46 -3.70
CA GLN A 17 6.92 -5.00 -5.00
C GLN A 17 7.16 -3.48 -5.05
N VAL A 18 6.28 -2.69 -4.45
CA VAL A 18 6.34 -1.21 -4.52
C VAL A 18 7.06 -0.56 -3.33
N SER A 19 7.52 -1.36 -2.36
CA SER A 19 8.28 -0.85 -1.22
C SER A 19 9.56 -0.16 -1.70
N GLY A 20 9.79 1.06 -1.22
CA GLY A 20 10.91 1.90 -1.66
C GLY A 20 10.62 2.78 -2.87
N THR A 21 9.45 2.66 -3.51
CA THR A 21 9.02 3.60 -4.57
C THR A 21 9.03 5.04 -4.04
N PRO A 22 9.68 6.01 -4.74
CA PRO A 22 9.77 7.39 -4.29
C PRO A 22 8.43 8.10 -4.14
N TYR A 23 8.37 9.10 -3.24
CA TYR A 23 7.22 9.98 -3.16
C TYR A 23 7.19 10.97 -4.32
N ILE A 24 6.14 10.90 -5.14
CA ILE A 24 5.87 11.85 -6.21
C ILE A 24 4.41 12.27 -6.14
N THR A 25 4.15 13.56 -5.92
CA THR A 25 2.80 14.13 -5.94
C THR A 25 2.12 13.82 -7.27
N GLY A 26 0.93 13.22 -7.21
CA GLY A 26 0.16 12.79 -8.38
C GLY A 26 0.71 11.54 -9.09
N GLY A 27 1.74 10.89 -8.55
CA GLY A 27 2.33 9.70 -9.15
C GLY A 27 1.38 8.51 -9.17
N ASP A 28 1.43 7.72 -10.25
CA ASP A 28 0.60 6.53 -10.46
C ASP A 28 1.37 5.42 -11.18
N SER A 29 2.65 5.25 -10.82
CA SER A 29 3.50 4.25 -11.45
C SER A 29 4.55 3.71 -10.48
N PRO A 30 5.22 2.59 -10.80
CA PRO A 30 6.35 2.12 -10.02
C PRO A 30 7.50 3.13 -9.84
N ALA A 31 7.59 4.15 -10.70
CA ALA A 31 8.58 5.22 -10.59
C ALA A 31 8.28 6.24 -9.48
N GLY A 32 7.04 6.32 -8.99
CA GLY A 32 6.69 7.19 -7.88
C GLY A 32 5.19 7.30 -7.61
N THR A 33 4.84 7.55 -6.35
CA THR A 33 3.45 7.72 -5.89
C THR A 33 3.35 8.56 -4.63
N ASP A 34 2.23 9.27 -4.47
CA ASP A 34 1.93 9.99 -3.23
C ASP A 34 1.15 9.12 -2.24
N CYS A 35 0.75 9.72 -1.11
CA CYS A 35 -0.01 9.03 -0.07
C CYS A 35 -1.32 8.45 -0.62
N SER A 36 -2.08 9.28 -1.36
CA SER A 36 -3.35 8.88 -1.96
C SER A 36 -3.20 7.90 -3.13
N GLY A 37 -2.10 7.98 -3.88
CA GLY A 37 -1.77 7.04 -4.94
C GLY A 37 -1.52 5.64 -4.38
N LEU A 38 -0.73 5.52 -3.31
CA LEU A 38 -0.57 4.23 -2.64
C LEU A 38 -1.90 3.68 -2.11
N ALA A 39 -2.70 4.52 -1.43
CA ALA A 39 -4.02 4.12 -0.94
C ALA A 39 -4.94 3.65 -2.09
N SER A 40 -4.84 4.30 -3.26
CA SER A 40 -5.54 3.91 -4.47
C SER A 40 -5.14 2.54 -4.96
N TRP A 41 -3.83 2.27 -5.05
CA TRP A 41 -3.34 0.97 -5.54
C TRP A 41 -3.81 -0.18 -4.66
N VAL A 42 -3.70 -0.02 -3.34
CA VAL A 42 -4.13 -1.04 -2.39
C VAL A 42 -5.64 -1.26 -2.48
N SER A 43 -6.42 -0.17 -2.54
CA SER A 43 -7.88 -0.25 -2.66
C SER A 43 -8.34 -0.85 -4.00
N ASN A 44 -7.61 -0.57 -5.08
CA ASN A 44 -7.88 -1.13 -6.39
C ASN A 44 -7.64 -2.64 -6.40
N VAL A 45 -6.45 -3.07 -5.96
CA VAL A 45 -6.12 -4.49 -5.91
C VAL A 45 -7.07 -5.23 -4.99
N ALA A 46 -7.41 -4.70 -3.82
CA ALA A 46 -8.36 -5.34 -2.91
C ALA A 46 -9.75 -5.58 -3.54
N THR A 47 -10.13 -4.78 -4.55
CA THR A 47 -11.47 -4.77 -5.14
C THR A 47 -11.53 -5.30 -6.56
N GLY A 48 -10.49 -6.02 -7.00
CA GLY A 48 -10.51 -6.68 -8.30
C GLY A 48 -9.94 -5.84 -9.45
N ARG A 49 -9.41 -4.64 -9.16
CA ARG A 49 -9.01 -3.64 -10.17
C ARG A 49 -7.49 -3.66 -10.38
N PRO A 50 -7.00 -3.23 -11.57
CA PRO A 50 -5.57 -2.98 -11.77
C PRO A 50 -5.06 -1.98 -10.73
N ALA A 51 -3.85 -2.22 -10.21
CA ALA A 51 -3.24 -1.32 -9.22
C ALA A 51 -3.16 0.13 -9.74
N PHE A 52 -2.68 0.29 -10.97
CA PHE A 52 -2.45 1.57 -11.63
C PHE A 52 -3.59 1.97 -12.59
N GLY A 53 -3.72 3.26 -12.87
CA GLY A 53 -4.61 3.79 -13.92
C GLY A 53 -6.04 4.10 -13.46
N ASP A 54 -6.44 3.68 -12.27
CA ASP A 54 -7.72 4.02 -11.62
C ASP A 54 -7.47 4.65 -10.25
N ARG A 55 -6.65 5.70 -10.20
CA ARG A 55 -6.29 6.37 -8.95
C ARG A 55 -7.33 7.38 -8.47
N PHE A 56 -7.38 7.57 -7.17
CA PHE A 56 -8.06 8.66 -6.51
C PHE A 56 -7.06 9.57 -5.79
N HIS A 57 -7.58 10.65 -5.20
CA HIS A 57 -6.85 11.63 -4.42
C HIS A 57 -7.54 11.81 -3.06
N THR A 58 -6.83 12.36 -2.08
CA THR A 58 -7.41 12.60 -0.74
C THR A 58 -8.68 13.45 -0.76
N ALA A 59 -8.82 14.36 -1.74
CA ALA A 59 -10.01 15.20 -1.91
C ALA A 59 -11.28 14.44 -2.35
N ASN A 60 -11.15 13.27 -3.01
CA ASN A 60 -12.29 12.44 -3.42
C ASN A 60 -12.25 11.02 -2.85
N GLU A 61 -11.33 10.76 -1.91
CA GLU A 61 -11.02 9.45 -1.33
C GLU A 61 -12.27 8.77 -0.75
N GLU A 62 -13.10 9.49 0.00
CA GLU A 62 -14.36 8.96 0.55
C GLU A 62 -15.26 8.36 -0.54
N SER A 63 -15.58 9.15 -1.57
CA SER A 63 -16.44 8.72 -2.68
C SER A 63 -15.83 7.57 -3.47
N ALA A 64 -14.50 7.56 -3.63
CA ALA A 64 -13.76 6.55 -4.36
C ALA A 64 -13.73 5.22 -3.60
N LEU A 65 -13.57 5.24 -2.28
CA LEU A 65 -13.61 4.07 -1.41
C LEU A 65 -15.03 3.49 -1.34
N LEU A 66 -16.07 4.34 -1.23
CA LEU A 66 -17.46 3.89 -1.29
C LEU A 66 -17.77 3.18 -2.61
N ALA A 67 -17.33 3.72 -3.75
CA ALA A 67 -17.50 3.09 -5.07
C ALA A 67 -16.75 1.76 -5.21
N ARG A 68 -15.80 1.49 -4.32
CA ARG A 68 -15.01 0.26 -4.18
C ARG A 68 -15.59 -0.69 -3.13
N GLY A 69 -16.70 -0.34 -2.48
CA GLY A 69 -17.37 -1.20 -1.50
C GLY A 69 -16.85 -1.08 -0.07
N PHE A 70 -16.02 -0.07 0.22
CA PHE A 70 -15.62 0.23 1.59
C PHE A 70 -16.81 0.76 2.40
N GLN A 71 -16.74 0.53 3.70
CA GLN A 71 -17.71 0.95 4.70
C GLN A 71 -17.06 1.95 5.66
N TYR A 72 -17.84 2.85 6.27
CA TYR A 72 -17.33 3.79 7.25
C TYR A 72 -16.86 3.10 8.54
N GLY A 73 -15.78 3.63 9.13
CA GLY A 73 -15.20 3.15 10.37
C GLY A 73 -14.02 2.22 10.16
N THR A 74 -13.80 1.32 11.13
CA THR A 74 -12.72 0.34 11.12
C THR A 74 -13.27 -1.02 11.56
N ALA A 75 -12.59 -2.10 11.17
CA ALA A 75 -12.93 -3.44 11.63
C ALA A 75 -11.66 -4.30 11.79
N PRO A 76 -11.61 -5.21 12.77
CA PRO A 76 -10.52 -6.18 12.88
C PRO A 76 -10.45 -7.09 11.64
N GLY A 77 -9.24 -7.44 11.20
CA GLY A 77 -9.04 -8.31 10.04
C GLY A 77 -9.46 -7.70 8.69
N ALA A 78 -9.79 -6.41 8.66
CA ALA A 78 -10.17 -5.70 7.45
C ALA A 78 -8.99 -4.89 6.88
N LEU A 79 -9.07 -4.57 5.58
CA LEU A 79 -8.25 -3.52 5.00
C LEU A 79 -8.82 -2.18 5.47
N VAL A 80 -8.03 -1.37 6.16
CA VAL A 80 -8.47 -0.07 6.71
C VAL A 80 -7.68 1.05 6.07
N VAL A 81 -8.38 2.12 5.68
CA VAL A 81 -7.81 3.36 5.15
C VAL A 81 -8.19 4.49 6.10
N GLY A 82 -7.20 5.23 6.57
CA GLY A 82 -7.36 6.39 7.45
C GLY A 82 -6.80 7.62 6.78
N TRP A 83 -7.57 8.72 6.77
CA TRP A 83 -7.14 9.95 6.12
C TRP A 83 -7.63 11.22 6.82
N ASN A 84 -7.00 12.33 6.48
CA ASN A 84 -7.42 13.70 6.77
C ASN A 84 -7.23 14.56 5.50
N ARG A 85 -7.33 15.89 5.58
CA ARG A 85 -7.23 16.76 4.38
C ARG A 85 -5.89 16.68 3.64
N SER A 86 -4.82 16.21 4.29
CA SER A 86 -3.44 16.33 3.81
C SER A 86 -2.72 15.00 3.63
N HIS A 87 -3.20 13.93 4.27
CA HIS A 87 -2.50 12.66 4.31
C HIS A 87 -3.47 11.49 4.43
N THR A 88 -3.04 10.34 3.90
CA THR A 88 -3.74 9.06 4.02
C THR A 88 -2.72 7.94 4.20
N ALA A 89 -3.09 6.92 4.96
CA ALA A 89 -2.33 5.70 5.12
C ALA A 89 -3.26 4.50 5.30
N VAL A 90 -2.69 3.31 5.13
CA VAL A 90 -3.44 2.06 5.05
C VAL A 90 -2.93 1.09 6.10
N THR A 91 -3.83 0.27 6.65
CA THR A 91 -3.50 -0.91 7.45
C THR A 91 -4.09 -2.13 6.77
N LEU A 92 -3.25 -3.11 6.46
CA LEU A 92 -3.65 -4.35 5.81
C LEU A 92 -4.41 -5.27 6.77
N PRO A 93 -5.13 -6.30 6.26
CA PRO A 93 -5.91 -7.24 7.08
C PRO A 93 -5.14 -7.94 8.21
N ASP A 94 -3.84 -8.16 8.05
CA ASP A 94 -2.95 -8.75 9.06
C ASP A 94 -2.47 -7.73 10.11
N GLY A 95 -2.90 -6.47 10.00
CA GLY A 95 -2.46 -5.36 10.84
C GLY A 95 -1.20 -4.65 10.33
N THR A 96 -0.63 -5.05 9.20
CA THR A 96 0.58 -4.44 8.64
C THR A 96 0.30 -3.00 8.18
N PRO A 97 0.96 -1.97 8.76
CA PRO A 97 0.79 -0.60 8.33
C PRO A 97 1.60 -0.31 7.07
N VAL A 98 1.01 0.41 6.11
CA VAL A 98 1.68 0.85 4.88
C VAL A 98 1.32 2.30 4.57
N SER A 99 2.31 3.09 4.18
CA SER A 99 2.13 4.51 3.85
C SER A 99 3.12 4.97 2.78
N SER A 100 2.78 6.06 2.08
CA SER A 100 3.71 6.81 1.24
C SER A 100 3.81 8.24 1.76
N GLY A 101 5.02 8.78 1.89
CA GLY A 101 5.26 10.18 2.24
C GLY A 101 5.76 10.43 3.66
N GLU A 102 5.46 9.56 4.62
CA GLU A 102 5.92 9.71 6.01
C GLU A 102 7.44 9.62 6.16
N ARG A 103 8.12 9.00 5.18
CA ARG A 103 9.59 8.95 5.08
C ARG A 103 10.07 8.96 3.62
N GLY A 104 9.42 9.75 2.76
CA GLY A 104 9.89 10.02 1.38
C GLY A 104 9.50 9.00 0.30
N GLY A 105 8.59 8.07 0.58
CA GLY A 105 8.10 7.09 -0.40
C GLY A 105 7.29 5.97 0.25
N VAL A 106 6.94 4.95 -0.54
CA VAL A 106 6.17 3.78 -0.10
C VAL A 106 6.98 2.94 0.89
N LYS A 107 6.41 2.65 2.06
CA LYS A 107 7.04 1.81 3.08
C LYS A 107 6.02 0.97 3.84
N ILE A 108 6.51 -0.15 4.34
CA ILE A 108 5.89 -0.93 5.41
C ILE A 108 6.37 -0.34 6.76
N GLY A 109 5.44 -0.14 7.70
CA GLY A 109 5.71 0.41 9.02
C GLY A 109 4.95 1.71 9.30
N GLY A 110 5.22 2.30 10.46
CA GLY A 110 4.50 3.50 10.93
C GLY A 110 3.20 3.16 11.65
N GLY A 111 2.29 4.12 11.74
CA GLY A 111 1.00 3.94 12.42
C GLY A 111 -0.13 3.42 11.53
N GLY A 112 0.11 3.29 10.21
CA GLY A 112 -0.91 2.89 9.24
C GLY A 112 -2.14 3.77 9.31
N ALA A 113 -3.31 3.20 9.04
CA ALA A 113 -4.60 3.90 9.11
C ALA A 113 -5.01 4.34 10.53
N TYR A 114 -4.31 3.93 11.60
CA TYR A 114 -4.70 4.20 12.99
C TYR A 114 -3.94 5.36 13.62
N GLN A 115 -3.29 6.20 12.82
CA GLN A 115 -2.60 7.37 13.34
C GLN A 115 -3.58 8.38 13.93
N PRO A 116 -3.27 9.03 15.08
CA PRO A 116 -4.18 9.96 15.74
C PRO A 116 -4.59 11.18 14.90
N GLN A 117 -3.83 11.48 13.84
CA GLN A 117 -4.10 12.62 12.95
C GLN A 117 -5.25 12.39 11.96
N PHE A 118 -5.69 11.14 11.76
CA PHE A 118 -6.73 10.83 10.80
C PHE A 118 -8.11 11.05 11.40
N THR A 119 -8.92 11.84 10.69
CA THR A 119 -10.27 12.22 11.11
C THR A 119 -11.34 11.37 10.41
N HIS A 120 -10.96 10.65 9.36
CA HIS A 120 -11.82 9.77 8.59
C HIS A 120 -11.21 8.38 8.50
N HIS A 121 -12.07 7.37 8.56
CA HIS A 121 -11.69 5.99 8.43
C HIS A 121 -12.76 5.25 7.63
N MET A 122 -12.30 4.37 6.74
CA MET A 122 -13.13 3.40 6.05
C MET A 122 -12.41 2.07 5.98
N TYR A 123 -13.19 0.99 5.91
CA TYR A 123 -12.67 -0.36 5.84
C TYR A 123 -13.35 -1.18 4.76
N LEU A 124 -12.61 -2.13 4.20
CA LEU A 124 -13.12 -3.18 3.34
C LEU A 124 -12.97 -4.50 4.10
N PRO A 125 -14.07 -5.21 4.42
CA PRO A 125 -13.98 -6.56 4.98
C PRO A 125 -13.16 -7.44 4.05
N MET A 126 -12.20 -8.18 4.58
CA MET A 126 -11.37 -9.10 3.81
C MET A 126 -11.49 -10.50 4.43
N PRO A 127 -11.46 -11.58 3.64
CA PRO A 127 -11.30 -12.91 4.19
C PRO A 127 -9.89 -12.99 4.80
N THR A 128 -9.80 -12.76 6.10
CA THR A 128 -8.62 -13.13 6.86
C THR A 128 -8.71 -14.63 7.09
N GLU A 129 -7.65 -15.39 6.82
CA GLU A 129 -7.55 -16.77 7.28
C GLU A 129 -7.55 -16.74 8.80
N ALA A 130 -8.75 -16.78 9.39
CA ALA A 130 -8.90 -17.04 10.80
C ALA A 130 -8.24 -18.40 11.09
N PRO A 131 -7.57 -18.60 12.25
CA PRO A 131 -7.29 -19.96 12.68
C PRO A 131 -8.61 -20.72 12.68
N ALA A 132 -8.62 -21.85 11.96
CA ALA A 132 -9.80 -22.69 11.81
C ALA A 132 -10.17 -23.27 13.18
N ASP A 133 -10.99 -22.53 13.93
CA ASP A 133 -11.63 -23.02 15.12
C ASP A 133 -13.05 -23.50 14.78
N GLU A 134 -13.24 -24.78 15.07
CA GLU A 134 -14.51 -25.50 15.22
C GLU A 134 -15.32 -25.89 13.98
N ALA A 135 -14.98 -27.07 13.46
CA ALA A 135 -15.87 -28.15 13.01
C ALA A 135 -17.31 -27.79 12.60
N ALA A 136 -17.56 -27.79 11.29
CA ALA A 136 -18.84 -28.22 10.73
C ALA A 136 -18.61 -29.51 9.94
N PRO A 137 -19.35 -30.60 10.22
CA PRO A 137 -19.13 -31.88 9.55
C PRO A 137 -19.47 -31.75 8.06
N VAL A 138 -18.56 -32.25 7.24
CA VAL A 138 -18.67 -32.47 5.79
C VAL A 138 -19.88 -33.37 5.47
N LEU A 139 -21.08 -32.78 5.43
CA LEU A 139 -22.29 -33.43 4.95
C LEU A 139 -22.46 -33.16 3.45
N PHE A 140 -21.50 -33.64 2.66
CA PHE A 140 -21.74 -33.99 1.26
C PHE A 140 -20.81 -35.13 0.80
N ALA A 141 -20.78 -36.20 1.59
CA ALA A 141 -20.39 -37.51 1.09
C ALA A 141 -21.67 -38.33 0.87
N ALA A 142 -22.22 -38.30 -0.36
CA ALA A 142 -22.97 -39.41 -0.97
C ALA A 142 -23.63 -38.94 -2.28
N MET A 143 -23.00 -39.20 -3.44
CA MET A 143 -23.67 -39.75 -4.64
C MET A 143 -22.80 -39.74 -5.93
N MET A 144 -21.57 -40.24 -5.87
CA MET A 144 -20.87 -40.67 -7.09
C MET A 144 -20.70 -42.19 -7.01
N GLU A 145 -21.42 -42.90 -7.88
CA GLU A 145 -21.37 -44.36 -8.03
C GLU A 145 -19.96 -44.89 -8.28
N PRO A 146 -19.67 -46.16 -7.91
CA PRO A 146 -18.33 -46.74 -8.01
C PRO A 146 -17.93 -46.93 -9.48
N ALA A 147 -16.82 -46.30 -9.88
CA ALA A 147 -16.18 -46.55 -11.16
C ALA A 147 -15.62 -48.00 -11.21
N PRO A 148 -15.76 -48.73 -12.32
CA PRO A 148 -15.16 -50.05 -12.47
C PRO A 148 -13.63 -50.00 -12.53
N ALA A 149 -13.01 -51.07 -12.02
CA ALA A 149 -11.58 -51.29 -11.81
C ALA A 149 -10.73 -51.37 -13.12
N PRO A 150 -9.38 -51.29 -13.03
CA PRO A 150 -8.51 -50.97 -14.16
C PRO A 150 -8.06 -52.20 -14.96
N GLU A 151 -7.88 -52.03 -16.28
CA GLU A 151 -7.20 -52.99 -17.16
C GLU A 151 -5.79 -52.49 -17.57
N PRO A 152 -4.85 -53.41 -17.88
CA PRO A 152 -3.43 -53.23 -17.62
C PRO A 152 -2.64 -52.49 -18.72
N ALA A 153 -1.46 -52.02 -18.30
CA ALA A 153 -0.48 -51.26 -19.05
C ALA A 153 -0.06 -51.88 -20.40
N ALA A 154 0.04 -51.02 -21.42
CA ALA A 154 0.88 -51.24 -22.58
C ALA A 154 1.95 -50.14 -22.63
N GLU A 155 3.19 -50.58 -22.80
CA GLU A 155 4.46 -49.86 -22.71
C GLU A 155 4.72 -48.82 -23.82
N PRO A 156 5.75 -47.95 -23.66
CA PRO A 156 5.85 -46.67 -24.34
C PRO A 156 6.56 -46.81 -25.69
N MET A 157 6.04 -46.15 -26.72
CA MET A 157 6.72 -45.99 -27.99
C MET A 157 6.65 -44.55 -28.48
N GLY A 158 7.80 -44.05 -28.94
CA GLY A 158 7.85 -43.01 -29.95
C GLY A 158 8.25 -41.64 -29.44
N MET A 159 9.57 -41.48 -29.29
CA MET A 159 10.29 -40.22 -29.38
C MET A 159 9.73 -39.32 -30.50
N ASP A 160 9.37 -38.08 -30.20
CA ASP A 160 9.52 -37.00 -31.17
C ASP A 160 9.89 -35.71 -30.40
N MET A 161 11.14 -35.31 -30.53
CA MET A 161 11.68 -34.08 -29.98
C MET A 161 11.05 -32.91 -30.72
N ALA A 162 10.21 -32.13 -30.03
CA ALA A 162 9.85 -30.80 -30.53
C ALA A 162 11.14 -29.96 -30.66
N PRO A 163 11.34 -29.23 -31.77
CA PRO A 163 12.48 -28.32 -31.90
C PRO A 163 12.40 -27.21 -30.83
N PRO A 164 13.53 -26.70 -30.33
CA PRO A 164 13.53 -25.60 -29.37
C PRO A 164 12.84 -24.40 -30.01
N LEU A 165 11.86 -23.84 -29.29
CA LEU A 165 11.25 -22.56 -29.63
C LEU A 165 12.36 -21.51 -29.67
N ASP A 166 12.45 -20.80 -30.79
CA ASP A 166 13.39 -19.71 -31.00
C ASP A 166 13.41 -18.76 -29.80
N ALA A 167 14.62 -18.48 -29.30
CA ALA A 167 14.81 -17.48 -28.27
C ALA A 167 14.31 -16.11 -28.77
N PRO A 168 13.63 -15.31 -27.93
CA PRO A 168 13.25 -13.96 -28.31
C PRO A 168 14.52 -13.15 -28.62
N PRO A 169 14.47 -12.22 -29.60
CA PRO A 169 15.60 -11.36 -29.91
C PRO A 169 16.02 -10.56 -28.66
N PRO A 170 17.31 -10.21 -28.52
CA PRO A 170 17.76 -9.37 -27.43
C PRO A 170 17.03 -8.03 -27.48
N PHE A 171 16.51 -7.61 -26.33
CA PHE A 171 15.91 -6.29 -26.14
C PHE A 171 16.96 -5.21 -26.44
N GLU A 172 16.73 -4.39 -27.46
CA GLU A 172 17.55 -3.20 -27.69
C GLU A 172 17.42 -2.28 -26.47
N ALA A 173 18.55 -1.95 -25.85
CA ALA A 173 18.58 -0.96 -24.79
C ALA A 173 18.04 0.38 -25.35
N PRO A 174 17.16 1.09 -24.63
CA PRO A 174 16.75 2.41 -25.04
C PRO A 174 17.98 3.33 -25.15
N PRO A 175 17.96 4.33 -26.04
CA PRO A 175 19.04 5.30 -26.14
C PRO A 175 19.26 5.97 -24.78
N PRO A 176 20.50 6.35 -24.44
CA PRO A 176 20.77 7.09 -23.21
C PRO A 176 19.92 8.36 -23.22
N PHE A 177 19.18 8.57 -22.14
CA PHE A 177 18.42 9.81 -21.95
C PHE A 177 19.41 10.97 -21.88
N GLU A 178 19.34 11.89 -22.84
CA GLU A 178 20.06 13.15 -22.75
C GLU A 178 19.55 13.89 -21.51
N ALA A 179 20.48 14.18 -20.59
CA ALA A 179 20.15 15.01 -19.44
C ALA A 179 19.59 16.34 -19.96
N PRO A 180 18.47 16.85 -19.41
CA PRO A 180 17.99 18.16 -19.75
C PRO A 180 19.11 19.17 -19.47
N PRO A 181 19.24 20.24 -20.29
CA PRO A 181 20.20 21.29 -20.01
C PRO A 181 19.98 21.80 -18.58
N PRO A 182 21.05 22.18 -17.86
CA PRO A 182 20.89 22.79 -16.55
C PRO A 182 19.94 23.97 -16.69
N PHE A 183 18.92 24.01 -15.84
CA PHE A 183 17.96 25.10 -15.82
C PHE A 183 18.72 26.42 -15.66
N GLN A 184 18.83 27.19 -16.74
CA GLN A 184 19.35 28.54 -16.69
C GLN A 184 18.19 29.41 -16.20
N ALA A 185 18.23 29.75 -14.91
CA ALA A 185 17.35 30.77 -14.38
C ALA A 185 17.50 32.04 -15.23
N PRO A 186 16.41 32.70 -15.65
CA PRO A 186 16.49 33.97 -16.37
C PRO A 186 17.28 34.97 -15.51
N PRO A 187 18.20 35.76 -16.10
CA PRO A 187 18.89 36.78 -15.34
C PRO A 187 17.87 37.85 -14.95
N GLY A 188 17.55 37.95 -13.66
CA GLY A 188 16.88 39.14 -13.11
C GLY A 188 15.69 38.95 -12.18
N GLU A 189 15.26 37.73 -11.85
CA GLU A 189 14.28 37.55 -10.77
C GLU A 189 15.00 37.12 -9.50
N ALA A 190 15.46 38.14 -8.76
CA ALA A 190 15.67 37.97 -7.33
C ALA A 190 14.35 37.45 -6.72
N PRO A 191 14.38 36.46 -5.82
CA PRO A 191 13.19 36.10 -5.06
C PRO A 191 12.68 37.37 -4.34
N PRO A 192 11.36 37.57 -4.21
CA PRO A 192 10.86 38.67 -3.39
C PRO A 192 11.44 38.51 -1.99
N MET A 193 12.31 39.46 -1.62
CA MET A 193 12.77 39.66 -0.25
C MET A 193 11.61 40.27 0.53
N ASP A 194 10.57 39.46 0.75
CA ASP A 194 9.52 39.68 1.74
C ASP A 194 9.09 38.31 2.26
N ALA A 195 10.05 37.65 2.92
CA ALA A 195 9.70 36.68 3.93
C ALA A 195 9.07 37.45 5.09
N PRO A 196 7.87 37.09 5.59
CA PRO A 196 7.52 37.50 6.95
C PRO A 196 8.62 36.97 7.87
N ALA A 197 9.13 37.84 8.73
CA ALA A 197 10.05 37.44 9.78
C ALA A 197 9.47 36.20 10.47
N PHE A 198 10.28 35.15 10.56
CA PHE A 198 9.99 34.05 11.46
C PHE A 198 9.80 34.66 12.84
N ASP A 199 8.55 34.66 13.32
CA ASP A 199 8.26 34.85 14.74
C ASP A 199 9.10 33.81 15.48
N GLU A 200 10.02 34.27 16.32
CA GLU A 200 10.82 33.41 17.18
C GLU A 200 9.85 32.50 17.97
N PRO A 201 10.09 31.17 18.02
CA PRO A 201 9.32 30.34 18.95
C PRO A 201 9.53 30.89 20.37
N PRO A 202 8.47 30.99 21.20
CA PRO A 202 8.63 31.49 22.56
C PRO A 202 9.65 30.61 23.29
N THR A 203 10.68 31.26 23.84
CA THR A 203 11.68 30.64 24.70
C THR A 203 10.97 29.88 25.81
N GLU A 204 11.01 28.56 25.76
CA GLU A 204 10.55 27.71 26.86
C GLU A 204 11.37 28.08 28.09
N PRO A 205 10.75 28.44 29.24
CA PRO A 205 11.51 28.72 30.44
C PRO A 205 12.23 27.44 30.85
N GLY A 206 13.56 27.51 30.93
CA GLY A 206 14.39 26.39 31.39
C GLY A 206 13.99 25.91 32.78
N PRO A 207 14.31 24.65 33.14
CA PRO A 207 13.90 24.08 34.41
C PRO A 207 14.46 24.91 35.58
N GLU A 208 13.59 25.25 36.53
CA GLU A 208 13.96 26.02 37.72
C GLU A 208 15.05 25.28 38.53
N PRO A 209 15.96 26.02 39.20
CA PRO A 209 16.96 25.40 40.06
C PRO A 209 16.24 24.73 41.23
N ILE A 210 16.39 23.42 41.35
CA ILE A 210 16.09 22.67 42.57
C ILE A 210 16.83 23.33 43.74
N GLU A 211 16.08 24.00 44.62
CA GLU A 211 16.58 24.47 45.92
C GLU A 211 17.12 23.26 46.67
N ARG A 212 18.46 23.21 46.76
CA ARG A 212 19.16 22.26 47.61
C ARG A 212 18.89 22.69 49.05
N ASP A 213 18.00 21.95 49.70
CA ASP A 213 17.72 21.99 51.13
C ASP A 213 19.04 22.14 51.91
N ALA A 214 19.25 23.29 52.53
CA ALA A 214 20.42 23.57 53.34
C ALA A 214 20.24 22.90 54.71
N PRO A 215 21.26 22.21 55.25
CA PRO A 215 21.10 21.53 56.53
C PRO A 215 20.91 22.54 57.67
N PRO A 216 20.12 22.19 58.71
CA PRO A 216 19.84 23.08 59.83
C PRO A 216 21.11 23.38 60.61
N GLN A 217 21.35 24.67 60.87
CA GLN A 217 22.41 25.14 61.75
C GLN A 217 21.89 25.18 63.21
N PRO A 218 22.76 24.92 64.21
CA PRO A 218 22.38 24.61 65.60
C PRO A 218 21.78 25.78 66.39
#